data_AF-A0A7U9CN85-F1
#
_entry.id   AF-A0A7U9CN85-F1
#
_cell.length_a   1.000
_cell.length_b   1.000
_cell.length_c   1.000
_cell.angle_alpha   90.00
_cell.angle_beta   90.00
_cell.angle_gamma   90.00
#
_symmetry.space_group_name_H-M   'P 1'
#
loop_
_entity.id
_entity.type
_entity.pdbx_description
1 polymer ?
#
loop_
_entity_poly.entity_id
_entity_poly.type
_entity_poly.pdbx_seq_one_letter_code
_entity_poly.pdbx_strand_id
1 'polypeptide(L)'
;MRTLQERLKMAMAGPPKVSQAALARACGVRAPSVNDWISGKTKTIEGQNLLIAADFLKVMPMWLATGKGPMRKAEAKVGFDDSELLTVDEGDLSGLLDQLKSSKNKASPKSQAVISRMVGLAERGEIDDRAWTVINDLLTELSRK
;
A
#
# COMPACT_ATOMS: atom_id res chain seq x y z
N MET A 1 -3.05 -7.75 -25.03
CA MET A 1 -3.92 -7.01 -24.09
C MET A 1 -4.93 -8.00 -23.53
N ARG A 2 -5.08 -8.15 -22.21
CA ARG A 2 -6.09 -9.08 -21.63
C ARG A 2 -7.46 -8.40 -21.57
N THR A 3 -8.53 -9.14 -21.82
CA THR A 3 -9.91 -8.63 -21.72
C THR A 3 -10.35 -8.45 -20.27
N LEU A 4 -11.43 -7.71 -20.02
CA LEU A 4 -12.03 -7.61 -18.68
C LEU A 4 -12.39 -8.99 -18.11
N GLN A 5 -12.99 -9.84 -18.94
CA GLN A 5 -13.35 -11.22 -18.60
C GLN A 5 -12.13 -11.99 -18.07
N GLU A 6 -11.02 -11.97 -18.79
CA GLU A 6 -9.80 -12.70 -18.42
C GLU A 6 -9.23 -12.19 -17.09
N ARG A 7 -9.22 -10.86 -16.90
CA ARG A 7 -8.75 -10.24 -15.66
C ARG A 7 -9.62 -10.59 -14.46
N LEU A 8 -10.94 -10.59 -14.62
CA LEU A 8 -11.86 -10.99 -13.56
C LEU A 8 -11.71 -12.47 -13.21
N LYS A 9 -11.66 -13.37 -14.19
CA LYS A 9 -11.42 -14.80 -13.95
C LYS A 9 -10.11 -15.04 -13.20
N MET A 10 -9.06 -14.31 -13.57
CA MET A 10 -7.77 -14.35 -12.88
C MET A 10 -7.85 -13.81 -11.45
N ALA A 11 -8.53 -12.69 -11.22
CA ALA A 11 -8.71 -12.12 -9.88
C ALA A 11 -9.50 -13.03 -8.96
N MET A 12 -10.58 -13.61 -9.46
CA MET A 12 -11.46 -14.51 -8.72
C MET A 12 -10.84 -15.86 -8.40
N ALA A 13 -9.83 -16.30 -9.15
CA ALA A 13 -9.04 -17.48 -8.80
C ALA A 13 -8.21 -17.27 -7.52
N GLY A 14 -7.94 -16.01 -7.18
CA GLY A 14 -7.36 -15.58 -5.91
C GLY A 14 -5.89 -15.15 -5.96
N PRO A 15 -5.31 -14.87 -4.78
CA PRO A 15 -6.00 -14.73 -3.48
C PRO A 15 -6.75 -13.38 -3.36
N PRO A 16 -7.92 -13.32 -2.69
CA PRO A 16 -8.75 -14.43 -2.21
C PRO A 16 -9.54 -15.10 -3.35
N LYS A 17 -9.82 -16.41 -3.22
CA LYS A 17 -10.68 -17.12 -4.19
C LYS A 17 -12.13 -16.72 -3.94
N VAL A 18 -12.81 -16.22 -4.98
CA VAL A 18 -14.13 -15.58 -4.89
C VAL A 18 -15.10 -16.17 -5.91
N SER A 19 -16.36 -16.34 -5.52
CA SER A 19 -17.44 -16.77 -6.43
C SER A 19 -18.16 -15.59 -7.08
N GLN A 20 -18.80 -15.80 -8.24
CA GLN A 20 -19.58 -14.75 -8.93
C GLN A 20 -20.70 -14.20 -8.05
N ALA A 21 -21.37 -15.07 -7.29
CA ALA A 21 -22.43 -14.67 -6.37
C ALA A 21 -21.92 -13.82 -5.20
N ALA A 22 -20.69 -14.09 -4.72
CA ALA A 22 -20.07 -13.25 -3.70
C ALA A 22 -19.70 -11.87 -4.27
N LEU A 23 -19.14 -11.82 -5.48
CA LEU A 23 -18.83 -10.56 -6.16
C LEU A 23 -20.09 -9.72 -6.42
N ALA A 24 -21.19 -10.35 -6.83
CA ALA A 24 -22.46 -9.66 -7.06
C ALA A 24 -22.99 -9.01 -5.77
N ARG A 25 -22.98 -9.76 -4.66
CA ARG A 25 -23.38 -9.25 -3.34
C ARG A 25 -22.48 -8.12 -2.87
N ALA A 26 -21.16 -8.26 -3.01
CA ALA A 26 -20.20 -7.22 -2.62
C ALA A 26 -20.42 -5.91 -3.40
N CYS A 27 -20.65 -6.00 -4.71
CA CYS A 27 -20.90 -4.84 -5.55
C CYS A 27 -22.35 -4.30 -5.46
N GLY A 28 -23.26 -4.97 -4.74
CA GLY A 28 -24.68 -4.58 -4.70
C GLY A 28 -25.40 -4.69 -6.04
N VAL A 29 -24.92 -5.54 -6.96
CA VAL A 29 -25.49 -5.75 -8.29
C VAL A 29 -26.22 -7.10 -8.38
N ARG A 30 -27.09 -7.25 -9.39
CA ARG A 30 -27.75 -8.54 -9.64
C ARG A 30 -26.77 -9.52 -10.27
N ALA A 31 -26.96 -10.82 -10.01
CA ALA A 31 -26.10 -11.89 -10.56
C ALA A 31 -25.90 -11.84 -12.10
N PRO A 32 -26.90 -11.50 -12.93
CA PRO A 32 -26.70 -11.38 -14.38
C PRO A 32 -25.67 -10.30 -14.76
N SER A 33 -25.53 -9.23 -13.98
CA SER A 33 -24.53 -8.19 -14.25
C SER A 33 -23.11 -8.75 -14.16
N VAL A 34 -22.82 -9.53 -13.11
CA VAL A 34 -21.52 -10.21 -12.98
C VAL A 34 -21.32 -11.24 -14.08
N ASN A 35 -22.36 -12.00 -14.44
CA ASN A 35 -22.28 -12.95 -15.55
C ASN A 35 -21.96 -12.25 -16.89
N ASP A 36 -22.50 -11.06 -17.15
CA ASP A 36 -22.18 -10.27 -18.34
C ASP A 36 -20.70 -9.82 -18.35
N TRP A 37 -20.11 -9.54 -17.18
CA TRP A 37 -18.68 -9.23 -17.05
C TRP A 37 -17.80 -10.46 -17.31
N ILE A 38 -18.18 -11.61 -16.75
CA ILE A 38 -17.41 -12.87 -16.82
C ILE A 38 -17.60 -13.59 -18.15
N SER A 39 -18.69 -13.37 -18.87
CA SER A 39 -18.91 -13.87 -20.23
C SER A 39 -18.20 -13.02 -21.29
N GLY A 40 -17.84 -11.77 -20.95
CA GLY A 40 -17.21 -10.82 -21.88
C GLY A 40 -18.21 -10.00 -22.70
N LYS A 41 -19.52 -10.15 -22.44
CA LYS A 41 -20.57 -9.30 -23.02
C LYS A 41 -20.35 -7.83 -22.64
N THR A 42 -19.94 -7.59 -21.38
CA THR A 42 -19.46 -6.30 -20.93
C THR A 42 -17.94 -6.22 -21.09
N LYS A 43 -17.47 -5.18 -21.78
CA LYS A 43 -16.04 -4.97 -22.08
C LYS A 43 -15.33 -4.08 -21.06
N THR A 44 -16.07 -3.25 -20.32
CA THR A 44 -15.53 -2.30 -19.34
C THR A 44 -16.35 -2.31 -18.05
N ILE A 45 -15.68 -2.10 -16.92
CA ILE A 45 -16.30 -1.84 -15.62
C ILE A 45 -15.73 -0.51 -15.12
N GLU A 46 -16.60 0.42 -14.75
CA GLU A 46 -16.24 1.79 -14.46
C GLU A 46 -16.98 2.29 -13.20
N GLY A 47 -16.53 3.43 -12.67
CA GLY A 47 -17.15 4.09 -11.52
C GLY A 47 -17.16 3.22 -10.26
N GLN A 48 -18.28 3.26 -9.55
CA GLN A 48 -18.44 2.63 -8.23
C GLN A 48 -18.24 1.10 -8.28
N ASN A 49 -18.78 0.42 -9.29
CA ASN A 49 -18.66 -1.04 -9.42
C ASN A 49 -17.21 -1.49 -9.61
N LEU A 50 -16.40 -0.71 -10.33
CA LEU A 50 -14.97 -0.98 -10.50
C LEU A 50 -14.23 -0.91 -9.17
N LEU A 51 -14.47 0.16 -8.40
CA LEU A 51 -13.79 0.38 -7.13
C LEU A 51 -14.15 -0.70 -6.10
N ILE A 52 -15.43 -1.02 -5.96
CA ILE A 52 -15.91 -2.04 -5.03
C ILE A 52 -15.41 -3.43 -5.45
N ALA A 53 -15.50 -3.79 -6.73
CA ALA A 53 -14.99 -5.05 -7.23
C ALA A 53 -13.47 -5.19 -6.99
N ALA A 54 -12.71 -4.13 -7.23
CA ALA A 54 -11.27 -4.14 -7.04
C ALA A 54 -10.87 -4.32 -5.57
N ASP A 55 -11.52 -3.62 -4.64
CA ASP A 55 -11.27 -3.79 -3.21
C ASP A 55 -11.66 -5.19 -2.72
N PHE A 56 -12.82 -5.69 -3.14
CA PHE A 56 -13.29 -7.02 -2.76
C PHE A 56 -12.36 -8.14 -3.26
N LEU A 57 -11.82 -7.98 -4.47
CA LEU A 57 -10.88 -8.93 -5.09
C LEU A 57 -9.43 -8.70 -4.67
N LYS A 58 -9.15 -7.68 -3.85
CA LYS A 58 -7.79 -7.26 -3.42
C LYS A 58 -6.84 -7.03 -4.60
N VAL A 59 -7.34 -6.36 -5.65
CA VAL A 59 -6.57 -5.98 -6.83
C VAL A 59 -6.55 -4.47 -7.03
N MET A 60 -5.62 -3.99 -7.85
CA MET A 60 -5.55 -2.58 -8.23
C MET A 60 -6.68 -2.21 -9.19
N PRO A 61 -7.47 -1.14 -8.92
CA PRO A 61 -8.55 -0.71 -9.81
C PRO A 61 -8.07 -0.39 -11.23
N MET A 62 -6.91 0.26 -11.36
CA MET A 62 -6.32 0.58 -12.66
C MET A 62 -5.98 -0.69 -13.47
N TRP A 63 -5.47 -1.72 -12.80
CA TRP A 63 -5.23 -3.00 -13.44
C TRP A 63 -6.53 -3.68 -13.85
N LEU A 64 -7.56 -3.66 -12.99
CA LEU A 64 -8.85 -4.28 -13.29
C LEU A 64 -9.55 -3.59 -14.47
N ALA A 65 -9.47 -2.26 -14.57
CA ALA A 65 -10.08 -1.48 -15.66
C ALA A 65 -9.31 -1.61 -16.98
N THR A 66 -7.98 -1.49 -16.95
CA THR A 66 -7.17 -1.30 -18.16
C THR A 66 -6.28 -2.49 -18.51
N GLY A 67 -6.02 -3.38 -17.55
CA GLY A 67 -5.02 -4.44 -17.65
C GLY A 67 -3.58 -3.96 -17.56
N LYS A 68 -3.34 -2.69 -17.23
CA LYS A 68 -2.00 -2.10 -17.08
C LYS A 68 -1.57 -2.08 -15.62
N GLY A 69 -0.26 -2.17 -15.39
CA GLY A 69 0.34 -2.15 -14.06
C GLY A 69 0.23 -3.47 -13.30
N PRO A 70 0.60 -3.49 -12.01
CA PRO A 70 0.54 -4.70 -11.20
C PRO A 70 -0.90 -5.01 -10.78
N MET A 71 -1.24 -6.30 -10.78
CA MET A 71 -2.55 -6.79 -10.35
C MET A 71 -2.80 -6.54 -8.87
N ARG A 72 -1.80 -6.81 -8.03
CA ARG A 72 -1.82 -6.58 -6.58
C ARG A 72 -0.60 -5.76 -6.22
N LYS A 73 -0.68 -4.98 -5.14
CA LYS A 73 0.55 -4.46 -4.54
C LYS A 73 1.39 -5.66 -4.12
N ALA A 74 2.69 -5.62 -4.35
CA ALA A 74 3.58 -6.56 -3.72
C ALA A 74 3.42 -6.34 -2.21
N GLU A 75 2.80 -7.31 -1.53
CA GLU A 75 2.87 -7.36 -0.09
C GLU A 75 4.34 -7.58 0.23
N ALA A 76 5.04 -6.51 0.63
CA ALA A 76 6.24 -6.69 1.41
C ALA A 76 5.78 -7.55 2.61
N LYS A 77 6.18 -8.82 2.63
CA LYS A 77 5.99 -9.66 3.80
C LYS A 77 6.86 -9.06 4.90
N VAL A 78 6.32 -8.06 5.59
CA VAL A 78 6.76 -7.75 6.93
C VAL A 78 6.10 -8.83 7.76
N GLY A 79 6.81 -9.93 7.97
CA GLY A 79 6.42 -10.91 8.97
C GLY A 79 6.55 -10.23 10.32
N PHE A 80 5.46 -9.64 10.79
CA PHE A 80 5.28 -9.44 12.23
C PHE A 80 4.72 -10.74 12.75
N ASP A 81 5.65 -11.63 13.14
CA ASP A 81 5.33 -12.72 14.05
C ASP A 81 5.05 -12.07 15.41
N ASP A 82 3.78 -12.01 15.83
CA ASP A 82 3.37 -11.51 17.14
C ASP A 82 3.97 -12.32 18.31
N SER A 83 4.71 -13.41 18.04
CA SER A 83 5.31 -14.28 19.05
C SER A 83 6.74 -13.93 19.47
N GLU A 84 7.44 -13.00 18.81
CA GLU A 84 8.82 -12.62 19.18
C GLU A 84 8.89 -11.15 19.59
N LEU A 85 8.39 -10.88 20.79
CA LEU A 85 8.55 -9.61 21.48
C LEU A 85 10.04 -9.45 21.82
N LEU A 86 10.83 -8.90 20.89
CA LEU A 86 12.22 -8.56 21.13
C LEU A 86 12.25 -7.51 22.25
N THR A 87 12.71 -7.92 23.43
CA THR A 87 13.11 -7.01 24.49
C THR A 87 14.31 -6.21 23.97
N VAL A 88 14.04 -5.06 23.36
CA VAL A 88 15.08 -4.11 22.98
C VAL A 88 15.61 -3.52 24.28
N ASP A 89 16.84 -3.89 24.63
CA ASP A 89 17.53 -3.39 25.81
C ASP A 89 17.66 -1.86 25.70
N GLU A 90 17.27 -1.14 26.75
CA GLU A 90 17.04 0.32 26.79
C GLU A 90 18.30 1.14 26.42
N GLY A 91 19.46 0.48 26.37
CA GLY A 91 20.76 1.06 26.00
C GLY A 91 20.97 1.35 24.51
N ASP A 92 20.20 0.77 23.58
CA ASP A 92 20.53 0.84 22.14
C ASP A 92 19.92 2.06 21.40
N LEU A 93 18.89 2.68 21.97
CA LEU A 93 18.24 3.88 21.40
C LEU A 93 19.10 5.15 21.52
N SER A 94 20.00 5.21 22.50
CA SER A 94 20.93 6.34 22.70
C SER A 94 21.90 6.47 21.53
N GLY A 95 22.44 5.36 21.02
CA GLY A 95 23.38 5.37 19.90
C GLY A 95 22.74 5.85 18.60
N LEU A 96 21.46 5.53 18.40
CA LEU A 96 20.69 5.92 17.22
C LEU A 96 20.37 7.43 17.23
N LEU A 97 20.09 7.99 18.41
CA LEU A 97 19.88 9.42 18.60
C LEU A 97 21.18 10.22 18.37
N ASP A 98 22.33 9.70 18.79
CA ASP A 98 23.64 10.33 18.57
C ASP A 98 24.09 10.24 17.10
N GLN A 99 23.75 9.16 16.40
CA GLN A 99 23.92 9.06 14.94
C GLN A 99 23.04 10.06 14.18
N LEU A 100 21.78 10.23 14.59
CA LEU A 100 20.86 11.24 14.03
C LEU A 100 21.37 12.67 14.24
N LYS A 101 21.85 13.00 15.45
CA LYS A 101 22.44 14.30 15.78
C LYS A 101 23.73 14.56 14.99
N SER A 102 24.55 13.53 14.79
CA SER A 102 25.80 13.62 14.02
C SER A 102 25.55 13.86 12.53
N SER A 103 24.47 13.29 11.96
CA SER A 103 24.06 13.54 10.57
C SER A 103 23.45 14.92 10.35
N LYS A 104 22.90 15.58 11.38
CA LYS A 104 22.38 16.95 11.30
C LYS A 104 23.45 17.96 10.86
N ASN A 105 24.70 17.77 11.27
CA ASN A 105 25.81 18.69 10.95
C ASN A 105 26.35 18.56 9.51
N LYS A 106 25.94 17.53 8.75
CA LYS A 106 26.31 17.34 7.33
C LYS A 106 25.23 17.84 6.35
N ALA A 107 24.04 18.20 6.85
CA ALA A 107 22.93 18.65 6.04
C ALA A 107 22.97 20.18 5.81
N SER A 108 22.48 20.66 4.66
CA SER A 108 22.41 22.09 4.36
C SER A 108 21.52 22.86 5.36
N PRO A 109 21.74 24.16 5.62
CA PRO A 109 20.94 24.95 6.57
C PRO A 109 19.43 24.92 6.30
N LYS A 110 19.01 24.84 5.02
CA LYS A 110 17.59 24.69 4.65
C LYS A 110 17.04 23.32 5.01
N SER A 111 17.84 22.26 4.88
CA SER A 111 17.46 20.89 5.22
C SER A 111 17.38 20.68 6.73
N GLN A 112 18.27 21.33 7.51
CA GLN A 112 18.27 21.26 8.98
C GLN A 112 16.98 21.83 9.61
N ALA A 113 16.42 22.88 9.02
CA ALA A 113 15.16 23.47 9.48
C ALA A 113 13.96 22.55 9.24
N VAL A 114 13.92 21.88 8.09
CA VAL A 114 12.85 20.92 7.75
C VAL A 114 12.94 19.68 8.65
N ILE A 115 14.15 19.16 8.86
CA ILE A 115 14.40 18.01 9.76
C ILE A 115 14.00 18.37 11.20
N SER A 116 14.36 19.55 11.69
CA SER A 116 14.02 19.95 13.06
C SER A 116 12.51 20.12 13.26
N ARG A 117 11.78 20.56 12.23
CA ARG A 117 10.31 20.66 12.26
C ARG A 117 9.64 19.28 12.26
N MET A 118 10.19 18.33 11.50
CA MET A 118 9.69 16.96 11.43
C MET A 118 9.94 16.19 12.73
N VAL A 119 11.11 16.35 13.35
CA VAL A 119 11.41 15.76 14.67
C VAL A 119 10.45 16.29 15.73
N GLY A 120 10.20 17.60 15.79
CA GLY A 120 9.26 18.16 16.75
C GLY A 120 7.81 17.70 16.53
N LEU A 121 7.40 17.41 15.29
CA LEU A 121 6.08 16.84 15.00
C LEU A 121 5.99 15.37 15.43
N ALA A 122 7.09 14.62 15.33
CA ALA A 122 7.18 13.23 15.78
C ALA A 122 7.12 13.11 17.31
N GLU A 123 7.84 13.98 18.03
CA GLU A 123 7.84 14.06 19.49
C GLU A 123 6.45 14.40 20.06
N ARG A 124 5.59 15.05 19.26
CA ARG A 124 4.20 15.35 19.62
C ARG A 124 3.21 14.24 19.23
N GLY A 125 3.66 13.16 18.60
CA GLY A 125 2.80 12.05 18.17
C GLY A 125 1.84 12.37 17.02
N GLU A 126 2.12 13.45 16.27
CA GLU A 126 1.24 13.95 15.20
C GLU A 126 1.60 13.36 13.81
N ILE A 127 2.50 12.38 13.76
CA ILE A 127 2.99 11.79 12.51
C ILE A 127 2.50 10.34 12.40
N ASP A 128 1.80 10.03 11.29
CA ASP A 128 1.40 8.67 10.95
C ASP A 128 2.56 7.84 10.37
N ASP A 129 2.42 6.50 10.40
CA ASP A 129 3.47 5.56 9.97
C ASP A 129 3.92 5.75 8.51
N ARG A 130 3.04 6.27 7.64
CA ARG A 130 3.39 6.54 6.23
C ARG A 130 4.27 7.77 6.12
N ALA A 131 3.97 8.81 6.90
CA ALA A 131 4.81 9.99 6.98
C ALA A 131 6.20 9.66 7.57
N TRP A 132 6.30 8.70 8.49
CA TRP A 132 7.59 8.21 9.00
C TRP A 132 8.46 7.56 7.93
N THR A 133 7.83 6.76 7.05
CA THR A 133 8.53 6.09 5.95
C THR A 133 9.11 7.09 4.95
N VAL A 134 8.35 8.12 4.59
CA VAL A 134 8.80 9.19 3.68
C VAL A 134 9.95 10.00 4.28
N ILE A 135 9.92 10.23 5.59
CA ILE A 135 11.01 10.90 6.32
C ILE A 135 12.29 10.05 6.26
N ASN A 136 12.18 8.74 6.52
CA ASN A 136 13.32 7.84 6.52
C ASN A 136 13.97 7.71 5.13
N ASP A 137 13.17 7.68 4.07
CA ASP A 137 13.66 7.64 2.69
C ASP A 137 14.39 8.94 2.32
N LEU A 138 13.85 10.10 2.70
CA LEU A 138 14.50 11.40 2.47
C LEU A 138 15.82 11.54 3.22
N LEU A 139 15.89 11.05 4.46
CA LEU A 139 17.13 11.05 5.24
C LEU A 139 18.17 10.09 4.64
N THR A 140 17.74 8.94 4.14
CA THR A 140 18.61 7.95 3.48
C THR A 140 19.18 8.47 2.17
N GLU A 141 18.39 9.18 1.36
CA GLU A 141 18.87 9.82 0.13
C GLU A 141 19.85 10.97 0.42
N LEU A 142 19.60 11.76 1.47
CA LEU A 142 20.50 12.84 1.86
C LEU A 142 21.84 12.34 2.40
N SER A 143 21.89 11.15 3.02
CA SER A 143 23.14 10.53 3.50
C SER A 143 24.00 9.91 2.39
N ARG A 144 23.46 9.74 1.16
CA ARG A 144 24.17 9.15 0.01
C ARG A 144 24.88 10.18 -0.88
N LYS A 145 24.73 11.48 -0.59
CA LYS A 145 25.47 12.58 -1.24
C LYS A 145 26.54 13.12 -0.30
#